data_AF-A0A9P7I5T1-F1
#
_entry.id   AF-A0A9P7I5T1-F1
#
_cell.length_a   1.000
_cell.length_b   1.000
_cell.length_c   1.000
_cell.angle_alpha   90.00
_cell.angle_beta   90.00
_cell.angle_gamma   90.00
#
_symmetry.space_group_name_H-M   'P 1'
#
loop_
_entity.id
_entity.type
_entity.pdbx_description
1 polymer ?
#
loop_
_entity_poly.entity_id
_entity_poly.type
_entity_poly.pdbx_seq_one_letter_code
_entity_poly.pdbx_strand_id
1 'polypeptide(L)'
;MFVYEGRLNWGSSARDETAAIILPSGTMRAGDPVFILSQWSSDSGGNKKAPLSQKITIDKVTKTANGDDTFTVKPGYYRWNMTSRDNYDKLDFVLSTDTTTSTSHMEFKRIWKPANPQSQETGKIWVSKLTWPVMADNEFCLFIAPEGFGEGKSFLSMWQWSYDKDLKERVPIFRVGKQSIGALGSNSAWFTCQLDSDYRVTCAWEKTTDVLNIFMKGLEGDQEVGAFKLFANTKPHDDAQDCKDEAAELKRKIKQLTDDLTAEKAKTASLTAQLAQAQAACQAEKTQKDNEIERLKDTVSQLERDKTNLQTKLDQALRDKGDQGQKDAKITEQAARIAGLEKKLQSRPELLFRTWFRSRITQGYTPDNQYLLQLTNAGNYEGKPPLSIKEQDARYISPTWKVYAVDSSNDAVILMSSSSGYIIWSKGHQKNAQASKHDLSDPAAHWVLEGMKRDSPYMNKVVKIRNVKDGTYLDVKNAHAANDTAIITHNGNSGSGQKFELYLTWQY
;
A
#
# COMPACT_ATOMS: atom_id res chain seq x y z
N MET A 1 44.30 27.29 52.57
CA MET A 1 43.06 27.06 53.36
C MET A 1 41.91 27.93 52.87
N PHE A 2 40.66 27.54 53.11
CA PHE A 2 39.47 28.40 53.02
C PHE A 2 38.93 28.65 54.42
N VAL A 3 38.47 29.86 54.70
CA VAL A 3 37.81 30.22 55.97
C VAL A 3 36.38 30.63 55.70
N TYR A 4 35.45 30.04 56.42
CA TYR A 4 34.03 30.32 56.33
C TYR A 4 33.52 30.86 57.66
N GLU A 5 32.61 31.83 57.59
CA GLU A 5 31.90 32.40 58.73
C GLU A 5 30.43 32.00 58.65
N GLY A 6 29.86 31.65 59.80
CA GLY A 6 28.44 31.35 59.95
C GLY A 6 27.98 31.46 61.39
N ARG A 7 26.76 30.99 61.64
CA ARG A 7 26.10 31.07 62.95
C ARG A 7 25.71 29.69 63.44
N LEU A 8 26.30 29.28 64.56
CA LEU A 8 26.00 28.02 65.22
C LEU A 8 24.65 28.12 65.95
N ASN A 9 23.73 27.25 65.54
CA ASN A 9 22.41 27.11 66.14
C ASN A 9 22.17 25.64 66.46
N TRP A 10 21.86 25.32 67.72
CA TRP A 10 21.52 23.98 68.18
C TRP A 10 20.66 24.05 69.46
N GLY A 11 19.35 23.97 69.28
CA GLY A 11 18.37 23.98 70.38
C GLY A 11 18.59 25.13 71.36
N SER A 12 18.65 24.83 72.66
CA SER A 12 19.03 25.78 73.70
C SER A 12 20.53 25.88 73.94
N SER A 13 21.33 24.93 73.41
CA SER A 13 22.76 24.83 73.71
C SER A 13 23.62 25.82 72.93
N ALA A 14 23.23 26.14 71.69
CA ALA A 14 23.82 27.22 70.91
C ALA A 14 22.73 28.06 70.26
N ARG A 15 22.76 29.37 70.50
CA ARG A 15 21.82 30.33 69.95
C ARG A 15 22.60 31.45 69.29
N ASP A 16 22.64 31.41 67.97
CA ASP A 16 23.25 32.42 67.14
C ASP A 16 24.70 32.73 67.57
N GLU A 17 25.50 31.69 67.81
CA GLU A 17 26.91 31.87 68.20
C GLU A 17 27.80 31.96 66.95
N THR A 18 28.76 32.88 66.94
CA THR A 18 29.72 33.00 65.82
C THR A 18 30.51 31.71 65.65
N ALA A 19 30.59 31.23 64.42
CA ALA A 19 31.32 30.02 64.10
C ALA A 19 32.19 30.19 62.86
N ALA A 20 33.37 29.58 62.90
CA ALA A 20 34.28 29.47 61.78
C ALA A 20 34.49 28.01 61.38
N ILE A 21 34.41 27.75 60.08
CA ILE A 21 34.85 26.50 59.49
C ILE A 21 36.11 26.77 58.67
N ILE A 22 37.18 26.03 58.93
CA ILE A 22 38.43 26.15 58.18
C ILE A 22 38.69 24.83 57.47
N LEU A 23 38.87 24.91 56.15
CA LEU A 23 39.13 23.78 55.26
C LEU A 23 40.47 23.96 54.54
N PRO A 24 41.10 22.89 54.02
CA PRO A 24 42.14 23.03 53.01
C PRO A 24 41.63 23.83 51.81
N SER A 25 42.56 24.46 51.08
CA SER A 25 42.19 25.14 49.83
C SER A 25 42.10 24.11 48.71
N GLY A 26 40.94 24.03 48.05
CA GLY A 26 40.70 23.09 46.97
C GLY A 26 39.47 22.24 47.22
N THR A 27 39.35 21.17 46.43
CA THR A 27 38.32 20.14 46.57
C THR A 27 38.62 19.27 47.78
N MET A 28 37.61 19.00 48.61
CA MET A 28 37.74 18.18 49.80
C MET A 28 37.95 16.71 49.46
N ARG A 29 38.78 16.03 50.26
CA ARG A 29 39.12 14.61 50.17
C ARG A 29 38.87 13.94 51.51
N ALA A 30 38.61 12.63 51.47
CA ALA A 30 38.69 11.83 52.69
C ALA A 30 40.11 11.93 53.25
N GLY A 31 40.25 12.09 54.57
CA GLY A 31 41.55 12.34 55.20
C GLY A 31 41.88 13.82 55.45
N ASP A 32 41.19 14.76 54.79
CA ASP A 32 41.47 16.18 54.99
C ASP A 32 41.05 16.67 56.40
N PRO A 33 41.80 17.58 57.03
CA PRO A 33 41.43 18.17 58.30
C PRO A 33 40.38 19.28 58.13
N VAL A 34 39.31 19.21 58.90
CA VAL A 34 38.30 20.26 59.09
C VAL A 34 38.46 20.83 60.48
N PHE A 35 38.50 22.16 60.58
CA PHE A 35 38.45 22.85 61.87
C PHE A 35 37.08 23.48 62.08
N ILE A 36 36.42 23.13 63.17
CA ILE A 36 35.11 23.65 63.57
C ILE A 36 35.32 24.43 64.85
N LEU A 37 35.20 25.75 64.76
CA LEU A 37 35.57 26.68 65.83
C LEU A 37 34.37 27.57 66.16
N SER A 38 33.90 27.51 67.39
CA SER A 38 32.81 28.32 67.92
C SER A 38 32.80 28.21 69.46
N GLN A 39 31.65 28.45 70.06
CA GLN A 39 31.35 28.24 71.47
C GLN A 39 29.89 27.83 71.64
N TRP A 40 29.58 27.18 72.76
CA TRP A 40 28.21 26.95 73.19
C TRP A 40 27.67 28.18 73.92
N SER A 41 26.39 28.51 73.75
CA SER A 41 25.72 29.45 74.64
C SER A 41 25.65 28.87 76.06
N SER A 42 25.29 27.58 76.15
CA SER A 42 25.38 26.74 77.35
C SER A 42 25.57 25.29 76.91
N ASP A 43 26.59 24.61 77.42
CA ASP A 43 26.75 23.18 77.14
C ASP A 43 25.72 22.33 77.93
N SER A 44 25.73 21.01 77.71
CA SER A 44 24.85 20.06 78.40
C SER A 44 25.12 19.95 79.91
N GLY A 45 26.27 20.41 80.39
CA GLY A 45 26.61 20.52 81.82
C GLY A 45 26.18 21.85 82.44
N GLY A 46 25.58 22.76 81.66
CA GLY A 46 25.20 24.10 82.12
C GLY A 46 26.34 25.11 82.09
N ASN A 47 27.52 24.76 81.55
CA ASN A 47 28.63 25.68 81.45
C ASN A 47 28.34 26.69 80.32
N LYS A 48 28.24 27.96 80.70
CA LYS A 48 28.06 29.05 79.74
C LYS A 48 29.33 29.26 78.94
N LYS A 49 29.18 29.59 77.66
CA LYS A 49 30.28 29.99 76.79
C LYS A 49 31.39 28.94 76.70
N ALA A 50 31.07 27.64 76.85
CA ALA A 50 32.06 26.58 76.71
C ALA A 50 32.65 26.57 75.28
N PRO A 51 33.98 26.44 75.12
CA PRO A 51 34.61 26.46 73.79
C PRO A 51 34.20 25.24 72.97
N LEU A 52 33.93 25.45 71.68
CA LEU A 52 33.79 24.40 70.68
C LEU A 52 34.94 24.54 69.69
N SER A 53 36.06 23.88 69.95
CA SER A 53 37.24 23.93 69.08
C SER A 53 37.66 22.52 68.71
N GLN A 54 37.33 22.10 67.49
CA GLN A 54 37.53 20.73 67.04
C GLN A 54 38.36 20.69 65.76
N LYS A 55 39.32 19.76 65.71
CA LYS A 55 40.04 19.36 64.51
C LYS A 55 39.61 17.93 64.20
N ILE A 56 38.96 17.73 63.06
CA ILE A 56 38.34 16.45 62.69
C ILE A 56 38.75 16.11 61.28
N THR A 57 38.93 14.82 61.01
CA THR A 57 39.25 14.34 59.66
C THR A 57 37.95 14.04 58.89
N ILE A 58 37.91 14.41 57.61
CA ILE A 58 36.82 14.01 56.72
C ILE A 58 36.83 12.50 56.54
N ASP A 59 35.73 11.85 56.90
CA ASP A 59 35.55 10.40 56.75
C ASP A 59 35.33 10.04 55.27
N LYS A 60 34.39 10.73 54.63
CA LYS A 60 33.98 10.46 53.26
C LYS A 60 33.58 11.74 52.54
N VAL A 61 33.90 11.80 51.26
CA VAL A 61 33.43 12.81 50.30
C VAL A 61 32.57 12.13 49.24
N THR A 62 31.45 12.74 48.90
CA THR A 62 30.52 12.31 47.85
C THR A 62 30.11 13.51 47.01
N LYS A 63 29.53 13.28 45.84
CA LYS A 63 28.98 14.34 44.98
C LYS A 63 27.46 14.29 44.97
N THR A 64 26.83 15.45 45.02
CA THR A 64 25.40 15.58 44.71
C THR A 64 25.17 15.42 43.20
N ALA A 65 23.91 15.32 42.78
CA ALA A 65 23.54 15.27 41.37
C ALA A 65 24.03 16.49 40.56
N ASN A 66 24.20 17.64 41.22
CA ASN A 66 24.67 18.88 40.59
C ASN A 66 26.21 19.01 40.63
N GLY A 67 26.92 18.00 41.13
CA GLY A 67 28.38 17.99 41.20
C GLY A 67 28.99 18.61 42.47
N ASP A 68 28.16 19.21 43.34
CA ASP A 68 28.58 19.76 44.64
C ASP A 68 29.17 18.67 45.53
N ASP A 69 30.28 18.97 46.22
CA ASP A 69 30.88 18.04 47.18
C ASP A 69 30.13 18.06 48.51
N THR A 70 29.70 16.89 48.97
CA THR A 70 29.13 16.63 50.29
C THR A 70 30.08 15.77 51.10
N PHE A 71 30.38 16.19 52.31
CA PHE A 71 31.29 15.50 53.20
C PHE A 71 30.79 15.52 54.64
N THR A 72 31.07 14.44 55.36
CA THR A 72 30.59 14.23 56.73
C THR A 72 31.77 14.14 57.68
N VAL A 73 31.69 14.85 58.81
CA VAL A 73 32.58 14.69 59.96
C VAL A 73 31.78 14.31 61.20
N LYS A 74 32.32 13.40 62.02
CA LYS A 74 31.62 12.83 63.19
C LYS A 74 32.44 12.99 64.48
N PRO A 75 32.49 14.19 65.07
CA PRO A 75 33.05 14.39 66.39
C PRO A 75 32.10 13.88 67.49
N GLY A 76 32.31 12.64 67.91
CA GLY A 76 31.60 12.05 69.05
C GLY A 76 30.08 12.00 68.84
N TYR A 77 29.33 12.71 69.68
CA TYR A 77 27.86 12.71 69.70
C TYR A 77 27.22 13.38 68.49
N TYR A 78 27.93 14.29 67.83
CA TYR A 78 27.40 15.10 66.74
C TYR A 78 27.85 14.57 65.38
N ARG A 79 26.98 14.73 64.39
CA ARG A 79 27.26 14.52 62.98
C ARG A 79 27.12 15.85 62.26
N TRP A 80 28.16 16.20 61.53
CA TRP A 80 28.30 17.46 60.83
C TRP A 80 28.35 17.12 59.33
N ASN A 81 27.25 17.36 58.62
CA ASN A 81 27.17 17.16 57.18
C ASN A 81 27.34 18.51 56.49
N MET A 82 28.34 18.62 55.63
CA MET A 82 28.69 19.84 54.90
C MET A 82 28.49 19.59 53.42
N THR A 83 27.76 20.47 52.73
CA THR A 83 27.66 20.46 51.27
C THR A 83 28.18 21.78 50.73
N SER A 84 29.22 21.70 49.90
CA SER A 84 29.73 22.86 49.19
C SER A 84 28.69 23.39 48.20
N ARG A 85 28.65 24.71 48.02
CA ARG A 85 27.82 25.39 47.04
C ARG A 85 28.64 26.46 46.33
N ASP A 86 28.20 26.84 45.14
CA ASP A 86 28.75 27.96 44.37
C ASP A 86 30.28 27.89 44.27
N ASN A 87 30.83 26.72 43.88
CA ASN A 87 32.28 26.49 43.83
C ASN A 87 33.00 26.81 45.16
N TYR A 88 32.45 26.28 46.25
CA TYR A 88 32.94 26.48 47.61
C TYR A 88 32.85 27.95 48.11
N ASP A 89 32.06 28.83 47.49
CA ASP A 89 31.79 30.15 48.08
C ASP A 89 30.88 30.05 49.31
N LYS A 90 30.14 28.95 49.45
CA LYS A 90 29.32 28.66 50.62
C LYS A 90 29.38 27.18 51.02
N LEU A 91 29.04 26.90 52.27
CA LEU A 91 28.77 25.57 52.79
C LEU A 91 27.38 25.55 53.41
N ASP A 92 26.53 24.68 52.88
CA ASP A 92 25.29 24.26 53.56
C ASP A 92 25.69 23.26 54.64
N PHE A 93 25.32 23.57 55.87
CA PHE A 93 25.75 22.85 57.04
C PHE A 93 24.54 22.25 57.77
N VAL A 94 24.54 20.93 58.01
CA VAL A 94 23.50 20.24 58.79
C VAL A 94 24.13 19.57 60.00
N LEU A 95 23.79 20.09 61.18
CA LEU A 95 24.10 19.46 62.47
C LEU A 95 23.01 18.44 62.79
N SER A 96 23.40 17.23 63.17
CA SER A 96 22.47 16.21 63.69
C SER A 96 23.14 15.36 64.76
N THR A 97 22.38 14.47 65.40
CA THR A 97 22.90 13.45 66.30
C THR A 97 22.37 12.08 65.88
N ASP A 98 23.04 11.01 66.30
CA ASP A 98 22.58 9.64 66.00
C ASP A 98 21.51 9.14 66.99
N THR A 99 21.22 9.94 68.02
CA THR A 99 20.35 9.61 69.15
C THR A 99 18.98 10.28 69.09
N THR A 100 18.82 11.32 68.27
CA THR A 100 17.56 12.08 68.14
C THR A 100 17.28 12.38 66.68
N THR A 101 16.04 12.72 66.36
CA THR A 101 15.65 13.20 65.02
C THR A 101 15.90 14.69 64.82
N SER A 102 16.48 15.38 65.81
CA SER A 102 16.74 16.82 65.74
C SER A 102 17.83 17.12 64.74
N THR A 103 17.59 18.12 63.91
CA THR A 103 18.55 18.65 62.94
C THR A 103 18.57 20.16 62.99
N SER A 104 19.71 20.77 62.69
CA SER A 104 19.84 22.22 62.55
C SER A 104 20.57 22.55 61.25
N HIS A 105 19.95 23.39 60.45
CA HIS A 105 20.46 23.82 59.15
C HIS A 105 21.06 25.22 59.28
N MET A 106 22.29 25.37 58.80
CA MET A 106 23.07 26.59 58.88
C MET A 106 23.76 26.84 57.54
N GLU A 107 23.98 28.10 57.18
CA GLU A 107 24.79 28.49 56.03
C GLU A 107 26.09 29.12 56.53
N PHE A 108 27.21 28.73 55.93
CA PHE A 108 28.52 29.31 56.18
C PHE A 108 29.06 29.91 54.89
N LYS A 109 29.42 31.19 54.91
CA LYS A 109 29.94 31.92 53.74
C LYS A 109 31.45 31.95 53.77
N ARG A 110 32.10 31.69 52.62
CA ARG A 110 33.55 31.85 52.48
C ARG A 110 33.92 33.32 52.59
N ILE A 111 34.64 33.66 53.63
CA ILE A 111 35.12 35.02 53.94
C ILE A 111 36.59 35.20 53.58
N TRP A 112 37.33 34.10 53.40
CA TRP A 112 38.72 34.15 52.98
C TRP A 112 39.16 32.97 52.13
N LYS A 113 40.01 33.27 51.14
CA LYS A 113 40.76 32.32 50.32
C LYS A 113 42.15 32.89 49.99
N PRO A 114 43.16 32.07 49.73
CA PRO A 114 44.47 32.56 49.32
C PRO A 114 44.38 33.27 47.95
N ALA A 115 45.19 34.31 47.76
CA ALA A 115 45.26 35.04 46.49
C ALA A 115 45.83 34.16 45.36
N ASN A 116 46.83 33.32 45.69
CA ASN A 116 47.31 32.27 44.81
C ASN A 116 46.64 30.93 45.19
N PRO A 117 45.78 30.36 44.32
CA PRO A 117 45.13 29.06 44.58
C PRO A 117 46.10 27.90 44.74
N GLN A 118 47.33 28.01 44.20
CA GLN A 118 48.39 27.00 44.33
C GLN A 118 49.24 27.15 45.59
N SER A 119 48.93 28.12 46.45
CA SER A 119 49.68 28.33 47.69
C SER A 119 49.55 27.13 48.62
N GLN A 120 50.69 26.55 48.98
CA GLN A 120 50.82 25.55 50.05
C GLN A 120 51.14 26.18 51.40
N GLU A 121 50.83 27.47 51.56
CA GLU A 121 51.07 28.16 52.82
C GLU A 121 50.15 27.59 53.92
N THR A 122 50.79 27.08 54.96
CA THR A 122 50.20 26.62 56.21
C THR A 122 49.78 27.83 57.05
N GLY A 123 48.61 27.76 57.69
CA GLY A 123 48.13 28.75 58.65
C GLY A 123 48.23 28.24 60.09
N LYS A 124 48.71 29.07 61.00
CA LYS A 124 48.61 28.91 62.45
C LYS A 124 47.27 29.45 62.93
N ILE A 125 46.53 28.65 63.69
CA ILE A 125 45.22 28.97 64.24
C ILE A 125 45.34 29.15 65.75
N TRP A 126 44.97 30.32 66.25
CA TRP A 126 44.83 30.63 67.66
C TRP A 126 43.36 30.93 67.96
N VAL A 127 42.76 30.16 68.85
CA VAL A 127 41.36 30.36 69.27
C VAL A 127 41.31 30.41 70.79
N SER A 128 40.60 31.40 71.32
CA SER A 128 40.41 31.58 72.75
C SER A 128 39.17 32.45 73.00
N LYS A 129 39.12 33.03 74.19
CA LYS A 129 38.06 33.90 74.67
C LYS A 129 38.49 35.36 74.65
N LEU A 130 37.54 36.23 74.34
CA LEU A 130 37.67 37.67 74.40
C LEU A 130 36.81 38.20 75.54
N THR A 131 37.45 38.92 76.44
CA THR A 131 36.78 39.82 77.37
C THR A 131 37.19 41.23 77.02
N TRP A 132 36.21 42.09 76.80
CA TRP A 132 36.37 43.48 76.42
C TRP A 132 35.38 44.33 77.25
N PRO A 133 35.79 45.45 77.86
CA PRO A 133 35.14 46.09 78.99
C PRO A 133 33.62 46.14 78.94
N VAL A 134 33.04 46.61 77.83
CA VAL A 134 31.58 46.69 77.67
C VAL A 134 31.06 45.71 76.61
N MET A 135 31.80 45.52 75.53
CA MET A 135 31.27 44.86 74.33
C MET A 135 31.38 43.33 74.33
N ALA A 136 32.25 42.71 75.14
CA ALA A 136 32.39 41.24 75.17
C ALA A 136 32.65 40.70 76.58
N ASP A 137 31.86 39.69 76.96
CA ASP A 137 32.11 38.88 78.14
C ASP A 137 32.36 37.41 77.73
N ASN A 138 33.62 36.99 77.79
CA ASN A 138 34.05 35.62 77.53
C ASN A 138 33.60 35.07 76.16
N GLU A 139 33.65 35.92 75.13
CA GLU A 139 33.16 35.63 73.79
C GLU A 139 34.20 34.94 72.89
N PHE A 140 33.76 34.36 71.78
CA PHE A 140 34.63 33.66 70.84
C PHE A 140 35.62 34.63 70.19
N CYS A 141 36.89 34.23 70.09
CA CYS A 141 37.93 35.00 69.43
C CYS A 141 38.94 34.07 68.73
N LEU A 142 39.28 34.41 67.49
CA LEU A 142 40.06 33.62 66.55
C LEU A 142 41.03 34.51 65.79
N PHE A 143 42.30 34.13 65.78
CA PHE A 143 43.33 34.72 64.95
C PHE A 143 43.97 33.65 64.07
N ILE A 144 44.23 33.99 62.80
CA ILE A 144 44.89 33.10 61.86
C ILE A 144 45.97 33.86 61.10
N ALA A 145 47.19 33.33 61.12
CA ALA A 145 48.34 33.87 60.38
C ALA A 145 49.03 32.76 59.60
N PRO A 146 49.72 33.05 58.49
CA PRO A 146 50.60 32.08 57.86
C PRO A 146 51.76 31.69 58.78
N GLU A 147 52.25 30.44 58.65
CA GLU A 147 53.33 29.90 59.49
C GLU A 147 54.64 30.70 59.35
N GLY A 148 54.99 31.13 58.14
CA GLY A 148 56.12 32.02 57.92
C GLY A 148 55.69 33.48 58.01
N PHE A 149 55.66 34.09 59.19
CA PHE A 149 55.36 35.53 59.35
C PHE A 149 56.22 36.40 58.43
N GLY A 150 55.68 37.54 57.98
CA GLY A 150 56.41 38.43 57.08
C GLY A 150 55.63 39.64 56.61
N GLU A 151 56.35 40.64 56.08
CA GLU A 151 55.76 41.91 55.64
C GLU A 151 54.69 41.67 54.56
N GLY A 152 53.54 42.34 54.71
CA GLY A 152 52.42 42.26 53.77
C GLY A 152 51.65 40.94 53.78
N LYS A 153 52.04 39.97 54.62
CA LYS A 153 51.29 38.72 54.75
C LYS A 153 49.96 38.94 55.45
N SER A 154 48.97 38.14 55.09
CA SER A 154 47.61 38.30 55.62
C SER A 154 47.54 37.86 57.08
N PHE A 155 46.74 38.57 57.87
CA PHE A 155 46.39 38.21 59.24
C PHE A 155 44.87 38.31 59.37
N LEU A 156 44.22 37.19 59.71
CA LEU A 156 42.78 37.10 59.83
C LEU A 156 42.42 37.20 61.31
N SER A 157 41.41 38.01 61.60
CA SER A 157 40.87 38.19 62.94
C SER A 157 39.37 38.01 62.90
N MET A 158 38.84 37.20 63.81
CA MET A 158 37.41 36.98 63.99
C MET A 158 37.06 36.98 65.46
N TRP A 159 36.01 37.68 65.86
CA TRP A 159 35.48 37.59 67.22
C TRP A 159 33.99 37.90 67.26
N GLN A 160 33.38 37.71 68.43
CA GLN A 160 31.99 38.07 68.68
C GLN A 160 31.92 39.14 69.77
N TRP A 161 31.09 40.15 69.57
CA TRP A 161 30.62 41.03 70.64
C TRP A 161 29.41 40.42 71.33
N SER A 162 29.36 40.46 72.66
CA SER A 162 28.13 40.17 73.41
C SER A 162 27.04 41.17 73.02
N TYR A 163 27.40 42.45 72.92
CA TYR A 163 26.57 43.54 72.40
C TYR A 163 27.43 44.52 71.59
N ASP A 164 26.94 44.99 70.46
CA ASP A 164 27.55 46.12 69.77
C ASP A 164 27.12 47.48 70.37
N LYS A 165 27.62 48.58 69.78
CA LYS A 165 27.27 49.96 70.18
C LYS A 165 25.78 50.28 70.07
N ASP A 166 25.04 49.53 69.25
CA ASP A 166 23.61 49.67 69.01
C ASP A 166 22.80 48.67 69.86
N LEU A 167 23.44 48.01 70.84
CA LEU A 167 22.89 46.99 71.73
C LEU A 167 22.40 45.73 71.02
N LYS A 168 22.87 45.47 69.79
CA LYS A 168 22.59 44.23 69.09
C LYS A 168 23.42 43.11 69.69
N GLU A 169 22.76 42.01 70.04
CA GLU A 169 23.42 40.84 70.63
C GLU A 169 24.29 40.06 69.63
N ARG A 170 25.35 39.44 70.15
CA ARG A 170 26.17 38.39 69.48
C ARG A 170 26.72 38.82 68.12
N VAL A 171 27.14 40.07 67.94
CA VAL A 171 27.56 40.57 66.62
C VAL A 171 28.91 39.98 66.20
N PRO A 172 29.00 39.30 65.04
CA PRO A 172 30.27 38.77 64.55
C PRO A 172 31.10 39.89 63.91
N ILE A 173 32.39 39.87 64.15
CA ILE A 173 33.37 40.71 63.46
C ILE A 173 34.37 39.81 62.76
N PHE A 174 34.58 40.04 61.47
CA PHE A 174 35.67 39.46 60.71
C PHE A 174 36.45 40.56 59.98
N ARG A 175 37.78 40.52 60.07
CA ARG A 175 38.68 41.44 59.39
C ARG A 175 39.94 40.74 58.91
N VAL A 176 40.51 41.27 57.83
CA VAL A 176 41.79 40.81 57.28
C VAL A 176 42.73 41.99 57.22
N GLY A 177 43.77 41.96 58.05
CA GLY A 177 44.86 42.91 58.01
C GLY A 177 46.06 42.38 57.23
N LYS A 178 47.03 43.27 57.00
CA LYS A 178 48.36 42.91 56.51
C LYS A 178 49.38 43.13 57.63
N GLN A 179 50.29 42.18 57.78
CA GLN A 179 51.37 42.23 58.76
C GLN A 179 52.37 43.33 58.38
N SER A 180 52.58 44.28 59.28
CA SER A 180 53.72 45.18 59.29
C SER A 180 54.68 44.73 60.39
N ILE A 181 55.83 44.20 59.98
CA ILE A 181 56.80 43.55 60.86
C ILE A 181 57.59 44.61 61.62
N GLY A 182 57.49 44.58 62.95
CA GLY A 182 58.36 45.37 63.82
C GLY A 182 59.66 44.64 64.14
N ALA A 183 59.58 43.33 64.40
CA ALA A 183 60.74 42.47 64.61
C ALA A 183 60.42 41.03 64.18
N LEU A 184 61.37 40.37 63.54
CA LEU A 184 61.26 38.97 63.14
C LEU A 184 62.56 38.25 63.46
N GLY A 185 62.50 37.33 64.43
CA GLY A 185 63.62 36.49 64.85
C GLY A 185 63.41 35.03 64.48
N SER A 186 64.42 34.19 64.73
CA SER A 186 64.34 32.74 64.48
C SER A 186 63.32 32.01 65.38
N ASN A 187 63.03 32.59 66.56
CA ASN A 187 62.17 32.02 67.60
C ASN A 187 61.03 32.96 68.06
N SER A 188 60.87 34.14 67.45
CA SER A 188 59.82 35.08 67.81
C SER A 188 59.44 35.99 66.65
N ALA A 189 58.23 36.52 66.69
CA ALA A 189 57.74 37.51 65.73
C ALA A 189 56.95 38.60 66.44
N TRP A 190 57.20 39.86 66.08
CA TRP A 190 56.44 41.02 66.52
C TRP A 190 55.95 41.79 65.30
N PHE A 191 54.64 41.94 65.19
CA PHE A 191 54.03 42.61 64.04
C PHE A 191 52.74 43.31 64.41
N THR A 192 52.37 44.30 63.59
CA THR A 192 51.11 45.02 63.71
C THR A 192 50.25 44.79 62.47
N CYS A 193 48.94 44.76 62.66
CA CYS A 193 47.95 44.58 61.60
C CYS A 193 46.88 45.65 61.76
N GLN A 194 46.82 46.60 60.83
CA GLN A 194 45.64 47.47 60.71
C GLN A 194 44.51 46.65 60.08
N LEU A 195 43.40 46.49 60.80
CA LEU A 195 42.27 45.66 60.37
C LEU A 195 41.23 46.48 59.59
N ASP A 196 40.92 47.68 60.07
CA ASP A 196 40.09 48.72 59.42
C ASP A 196 40.39 50.09 60.07
N SER A 197 39.50 51.08 59.98
CA SER A 197 39.69 52.39 60.65
C SER A 197 39.67 52.32 62.17
N ASP A 198 39.00 51.32 62.73
CA ASP A 198 38.61 51.27 64.14
C ASP A 198 39.52 50.33 64.92
N TYR A 199 40.08 49.32 64.25
CA TYR A 199 40.85 48.26 64.89
C TYR A 199 42.28 48.14 64.36
N ARG A 200 43.22 48.15 65.30
CA ARG A 200 44.63 47.77 65.07
C ARG A 200 45.03 46.69 66.07
N VAL A 201 45.61 45.61 65.57
CA VAL A 201 46.09 44.51 66.40
C VAL A 201 47.61 44.46 66.36
N THR A 202 48.24 44.33 67.52
CA THR A 202 49.67 44.10 67.69
C THR A 202 49.88 42.72 68.27
N CYS A 203 50.77 41.96 67.66
CA CYS A 203 50.97 40.55 67.90
C CYS A 203 52.41 40.29 68.34
N ALA A 204 52.58 39.52 69.41
CA ALA A 204 53.87 38.99 69.86
C ALA A 204 53.81 37.47 69.93
N TRP A 205 54.48 36.79 69.02
CA TRP A 205 54.54 35.33 68.97
C TRP A 205 55.88 34.81 69.46
N GLU A 206 55.83 33.70 70.20
CA GLU A 206 57.00 32.95 70.66
C GLU A 206 56.94 31.50 70.18
N LYS A 207 58.02 31.04 69.53
CA LYS A 207 58.09 29.72 68.91
C LYS A 207 58.09 28.56 69.90
N THR A 208 58.73 28.71 71.05
CA THR A 208 58.89 27.62 72.03
C THR A 208 57.55 27.23 72.65
N THR A 209 56.70 28.21 72.92
CA THR A 209 55.40 28.03 73.55
C THR A 209 54.27 28.01 72.52
N ASP A 210 54.54 28.47 71.30
CA ASP A 210 53.56 28.69 70.22
C ASP A 210 52.40 29.62 70.67
N VAL A 211 52.69 30.49 71.64
CA VAL A 211 51.74 31.47 72.18
C VAL A 211 51.80 32.76 71.37
N LEU A 212 50.62 33.31 71.08
CA LEU A 212 50.43 34.61 70.46
C LEU A 212 49.81 35.57 71.48
N ASN A 213 50.58 36.54 71.95
CA ASN A 213 50.05 37.64 72.77
C ASN A 213 49.47 38.71 71.86
N ILE A 214 48.26 39.15 72.18
CA ILE A 214 47.49 40.08 71.36
C ILE A 214 47.19 41.34 72.16
N PHE A 215 47.57 42.49 71.59
CA PHE A 215 47.14 43.81 72.03
C PHE A 215 46.25 44.40 70.95
N MET A 216 45.03 44.78 71.29
CA MET A 216 44.10 45.38 70.35
C MET A 216 43.84 46.83 70.75
N LYS A 217 43.92 47.72 69.76
CA LYS A 217 43.34 49.04 69.82
C LYS A 217 41.99 48.98 69.15
N GLY A 218 40.93 49.34 69.87
CA GLY A 218 39.56 49.41 69.38
C GLY A 218 38.88 50.72 69.76
N LEU A 219 37.57 50.76 69.57
CA LEU A 219 36.73 51.94 69.85
C LEU A 219 36.78 52.39 71.33
N GLU A 220 36.98 51.46 72.25
CA GLU A 220 37.01 51.73 73.71
C GLU A 220 38.44 51.98 74.24
N GLY A 221 39.45 51.97 73.36
CA GLY A 221 40.85 52.19 73.70
C GLY A 221 41.77 51.01 73.39
N ASP A 222 42.96 51.07 73.96
CA ASP A 222 44.03 50.09 73.78
C ASP A 222 43.98 49.08 74.95
N GLN A 223 43.95 47.79 74.64
CA GLN A 223 43.85 46.74 75.65
C GLN A 223 44.61 45.47 75.24
N GLU A 224 45.20 44.82 76.24
CA GLU A 224 45.69 43.45 76.09
C GLU A 224 44.50 42.48 76.02
N VAL A 225 44.34 41.83 74.88
CA VAL A 225 43.30 40.80 74.66
C VAL A 225 43.72 39.50 75.35
N GLY A 226 45.02 39.22 75.38
CA GLY A 226 45.60 38.13 76.16
C GLY A 226 46.52 37.21 75.36
N ALA A 227 46.94 36.13 76.01
CA ALA A 227 47.84 35.11 75.50
C ALA A 227 47.06 33.93 74.90
N PHE A 228 47.19 33.72 73.58
CA PHE A 228 46.50 32.65 72.88
C PHE A 228 47.46 31.49 72.61
N LYS A 229 47.15 30.30 73.12
CA LYS A 229 47.89 29.07 72.78
C LYS A 229 47.51 28.62 71.37
N LEU A 230 48.49 28.14 70.60
CA LEU A 230 48.22 27.55 69.30
C LEU A 230 47.25 26.39 69.44
N PHE A 231 46.17 26.44 68.67
CA PHE A 231 45.21 25.34 68.60
C PHE A 231 45.62 24.33 67.54
N ALA A 232 45.96 24.80 66.34
CA ALA A 232 46.39 23.92 65.26
C ALA A 232 47.16 24.67 64.16
N ASN A 233 47.92 23.90 63.38
CA ASN A 233 48.40 24.31 62.06
C ASN A 233 47.49 23.69 60.99
N THR A 234 47.14 24.45 59.96
CA THR A 234 46.53 23.89 58.75
C THR A 234 47.61 23.19 57.96
N LYS A 235 47.33 22.01 57.41
CA LYS A 235 48.21 21.36 56.43
C LYS A 235 47.68 21.63 55.02
N PRO A 236 48.55 21.88 54.02
CA PRO A 236 48.20 21.71 52.61
C PRO A 236 47.78 20.25 52.40
N HIS A 237 47.12 19.96 51.26
CA HIS A 237 47.01 18.56 50.85
C HIS A 237 48.43 17.97 50.79
N ASP A 238 48.63 16.77 51.34
CA ASP A 238 49.94 16.12 51.31
C ASP A 238 50.31 15.83 49.85
N ASP A 239 51.27 16.59 49.33
CA ASP A 239 51.94 16.31 48.06
C ASP A 239 53.06 15.29 48.32
N ALA A 240 52.86 14.01 48.00
CA ALA A 240 53.99 13.15 47.59
C ALA A 240 53.63 11.72 47.16
N GLN A 241 52.56 11.09 47.66
CA GLN A 241 52.30 9.68 47.38
C GLN A 241 51.18 9.47 46.36
N ASP A 242 50.06 10.18 46.52
CA ASP A 242 48.89 10.01 45.64
C ASP A 242 49.08 10.60 44.24
N CYS A 243 49.91 11.62 44.03
CA CYS A 243 50.15 12.12 42.67
C CYS A 243 50.86 11.08 41.76
N LYS A 244 51.63 10.14 42.32
CA LYS A 244 52.24 9.06 41.52
C LYS A 244 51.25 7.94 41.26
N ASP A 245 50.41 7.60 42.23
CA ASP A 245 49.40 6.56 42.09
C ASP A 245 48.20 7.04 41.25
N GLU A 246 47.73 8.28 41.43
CA GLU A 246 46.78 8.95 40.55
C GLU A 246 47.38 9.16 39.15
N ALA A 247 48.63 9.58 38.99
CA ALA A 247 49.23 9.69 37.66
C ALA A 247 49.44 8.33 37.00
N ALA A 248 49.74 7.27 37.77
CA ALA A 248 49.83 5.90 37.26
C ALA A 248 48.45 5.35 36.89
N GLU A 249 47.43 5.60 37.70
CA GLU A 249 46.05 5.21 37.44
C GLU A 249 45.46 6.01 36.27
N LEU A 250 45.73 7.30 36.18
CA LEU A 250 45.38 8.14 35.03
C LEU A 250 46.12 7.67 33.79
N LYS A 251 47.40 7.31 33.85
CA LYS A 251 48.11 6.70 32.72
C LYS A 251 47.48 5.37 32.30
N ARG A 252 47.05 4.56 33.27
CA ARG A 252 46.38 3.28 32.99
C ARG A 252 45.00 3.49 32.37
N LYS A 253 44.22 4.45 32.87
CA LYS A 253 42.92 4.86 32.32
C LYS A 253 43.07 5.49 30.94
N ILE A 254 44.06 6.36 30.73
CA ILE A 254 44.36 6.95 29.42
C ILE A 254 44.74 5.85 28.43
N LYS A 255 45.58 4.89 28.83
CA LYS A 255 45.92 3.75 27.98
C LYS A 255 44.69 2.91 27.66
N GLN A 256 43.88 2.58 28.66
CA GLN A 256 42.65 1.82 28.48
C GLN A 256 41.65 2.55 27.56
N LEU A 257 41.44 3.84 27.77
CA LEU A 257 40.60 4.68 26.89
C LEU A 257 41.19 4.78 25.48
N THR A 258 42.51 4.76 25.32
CA THR A 258 43.16 4.77 24.00
C THR A 258 42.98 3.43 23.28
N ASP A 259 43.12 2.32 24.00
CA ASP A 259 42.89 0.98 23.49
C ASP A 259 41.41 0.79 23.13
N ASP A 260 40.48 1.24 23.99
CA ASP A 260 39.03 1.25 23.75
C ASP A 260 38.67 2.14 22.56
N LEU A 261 39.25 3.34 22.45
CA LEU A 261 39.06 4.21 21.30
C LEU A 261 39.57 3.57 20.00
N THR A 262 40.68 2.86 20.06
CA THR A 262 41.23 2.13 18.91
C THR A 262 40.33 0.97 18.52
N ALA A 263 39.80 0.22 19.49
CA ALA A 263 38.84 -0.84 19.29
C ALA A 263 37.51 -0.31 18.71
N GLU A 264 37.01 0.81 19.22
CA GLU A 264 35.80 1.46 18.69
C GLU A 264 36.01 2.05 17.30
N LYS A 265 37.19 2.59 17.00
CA LYS A 265 37.57 2.97 15.62
C LYS A 265 37.59 1.76 14.69
N ALA A 266 38.12 0.62 15.13
CA ALA A 266 38.12 -0.62 14.36
C ALA A 266 36.70 -1.16 14.15
N LYS A 267 35.83 -1.12 15.18
CA LYS A 267 34.40 -1.46 15.06
C LYS A 267 33.70 -0.53 14.09
N THR A 268 33.95 0.77 14.17
CA THR A 268 33.37 1.77 13.26
C THR A 268 33.81 1.52 11.82
N ALA A 269 35.08 1.22 11.58
CA ALA A 269 35.58 0.86 10.25
C ALA A 269 34.95 -0.43 9.72
N SER A 270 34.79 -1.45 10.59
CA SER A 270 34.11 -2.71 10.26
C SER A 270 32.64 -2.49 9.92
N LEU A 271 31.91 -1.74 10.74
CA LEU A 271 30.51 -1.38 10.50
C LEU A 271 30.35 -0.55 9.24
N THR A 272 31.29 0.36 8.95
CA THR A 272 31.29 1.15 7.71
C THR A 272 31.49 0.25 6.49
N ALA A 273 32.40 -0.72 6.56
CA ALA A 273 32.61 -1.69 5.48
C ALA A 273 31.39 -2.60 5.28
N GLN A 274 30.77 -3.07 6.37
CA GLN A 274 29.53 -3.86 6.31
C GLN A 274 28.37 -3.04 5.73
N LEU A 275 28.25 -1.76 6.10
CA LEU A 275 27.24 -0.87 5.56
C LEU A 275 27.44 -0.66 4.05
N ALA A 276 28.68 -0.44 3.60
CA ALA A 276 29.00 -0.30 2.18
C ALA A 276 28.69 -1.59 1.40
N GLN A 277 29.01 -2.76 1.96
CA GLN A 277 28.65 -4.06 1.37
C GLN A 277 27.13 -4.26 1.28
N ALA A 278 26.40 -3.94 2.36
CA ALA A 278 24.94 -4.04 2.38
C ALA A 278 24.28 -3.09 1.37
N GLN A 279 24.80 -1.86 1.24
CA GLN A 279 24.34 -0.90 0.23
C GLN A 279 24.60 -1.41 -1.19
N ALA A 280 25.79 -1.96 -1.47
CA ALA A 280 26.10 -2.54 -2.77
C ALA A 280 25.21 -3.75 -3.10
N ALA A 281 24.97 -4.63 -2.12
CA ALA A 281 24.07 -5.77 -2.28
C ALA A 281 22.62 -5.34 -2.56
N CYS A 282 22.11 -4.36 -1.80
CA CYS A 282 20.77 -3.82 -2.00
C CYS A 282 20.63 -3.17 -3.39
N GLN A 283 21.64 -2.43 -3.84
CA GLN A 283 21.64 -1.81 -5.17
C GLN A 283 21.68 -2.87 -6.30
N ALA A 284 22.45 -3.94 -6.12
CA ALA A 284 22.48 -5.06 -7.06
C ALA A 284 21.13 -5.78 -7.12
N GLU A 285 20.51 -6.06 -5.97
CA GLU A 285 19.19 -6.69 -5.90
C GLU A 285 18.10 -5.80 -6.53
N LYS A 286 18.16 -4.48 -6.30
CA LYS A 286 17.27 -3.52 -6.96
C LYS A 286 17.43 -3.59 -8.47
N THR A 287 18.65 -3.55 -8.98
CA THR A 287 18.94 -3.65 -10.42
C THR A 287 18.42 -4.97 -11.00
N GLN A 288 18.58 -6.08 -10.28
CA GLN A 288 18.05 -7.38 -10.69
C GLN A 288 16.51 -7.36 -10.78
N LYS A 289 15.83 -6.81 -9.77
CA LYS A 289 14.37 -6.69 -9.75
C LYS A 289 13.85 -5.76 -10.84
N ASP A 290 14.53 -4.64 -11.09
CA ASP A 290 14.16 -3.70 -12.17
C ASP A 290 14.24 -4.40 -13.54
N ASN A 291 15.30 -5.17 -13.79
CA ASN A 291 15.44 -5.98 -15.01
C ASN A 291 14.35 -7.06 -15.13
N GLU A 292 13.93 -7.67 -14.01
CA GLU A 292 12.86 -8.67 -14.00
C GLU A 292 11.49 -8.03 -14.28
N ILE A 293 11.22 -6.85 -13.73
CA ILE A 293 10.02 -6.06 -14.03
C ILE A 293 9.96 -5.72 -15.52
N GLU A 294 11.07 -5.30 -16.12
CA GLU A 294 11.13 -5.00 -17.56
C GLU A 294 10.81 -6.24 -18.41
N ARG A 295 11.40 -7.40 -18.09
CA ARG A 295 11.08 -8.68 -18.77
C ARG A 295 9.62 -9.09 -18.62
N LEU A 296 9.05 -8.93 -17.42
CA LEU A 296 7.65 -9.24 -17.17
C LEU A 296 6.73 -8.31 -17.98
N LYS A 297 7.08 -7.03 -18.08
CA LYS A 297 6.33 -6.06 -18.90
C LYS A 297 6.35 -6.43 -20.38
N ASP A 298 7.48 -6.86 -20.92
CA ASP A 298 7.59 -7.35 -22.29
C ASP A 298 6.74 -8.62 -22.50
N THR A 299 6.78 -9.53 -21.54
CA THR A 299 5.98 -10.77 -21.56
C THR A 299 4.48 -10.48 -21.56
N VAL A 300 4.02 -9.59 -20.69
CA VAL A 300 2.61 -9.15 -20.65
C VAL A 300 2.21 -8.52 -21.99
N SER A 301 3.06 -7.64 -22.54
CA SER A 301 2.81 -7.00 -23.84
C SER A 301 2.75 -8.01 -24.99
N GLN A 302 3.51 -9.10 -24.91
CA GLN A 302 3.42 -10.21 -25.86
C GLN A 302 2.12 -11.00 -25.69
N LEU A 303 1.75 -11.35 -24.46
CA LEU A 303 0.51 -12.08 -24.16
C LEU A 303 -0.74 -11.29 -24.57
N GLU A 304 -0.74 -9.97 -24.41
CA GLU A 304 -1.83 -9.10 -24.88
C GLU A 304 -1.96 -9.13 -26.40
N ARG A 305 -0.85 -9.11 -27.14
CA ARG A 305 -0.86 -9.27 -28.61
C ARG A 305 -1.37 -10.64 -29.03
N ASP A 306 -0.94 -11.70 -28.35
CA ASP A 306 -1.38 -13.07 -28.63
C ASP A 306 -2.86 -13.26 -28.33
N LYS A 307 -3.36 -12.69 -27.22
CA LYS A 307 -4.78 -12.68 -26.89
C LYS A 307 -5.61 -12.00 -27.97
N THR A 308 -5.20 -10.82 -28.44
CA THR A 308 -5.87 -10.12 -29.54
C THR A 308 -5.88 -10.97 -30.81
N ASN A 309 -4.74 -11.56 -31.17
CA ASN A 309 -4.64 -12.44 -32.34
C ASN A 309 -5.57 -13.66 -32.24
N LEU A 310 -5.63 -14.31 -31.08
CA LEU A 310 -6.52 -15.45 -30.85
C LEU A 310 -7.99 -15.03 -30.92
N GLN A 311 -8.35 -13.86 -30.36
CA GLN A 311 -9.70 -13.33 -30.45
C GLN A 311 -10.09 -13.08 -31.92
N THR A 312 -9.22 -12.46 -32.72
CA THR A 312 -9.47 -12.26 -34.15
C THR A 312 -9.68 -13.58 -34.89
N LYS A 313 -8.87 -14.60 -34.60
CA LYS A 313 -9.04 -15.94 -35.20
C LYS A 313 -10.35 -16.59 -34.80
N LEU A 314 -10.77 -16.44 -33.54
CA LEU A 314 -12.04 -16.96 -33.05
C LEU A 314 -13.23 -16.28 -33.74
N ASP A 315 -13.18 -14.95 -33.86
CA ASP A 315 -14.23 -14.17 -34.53
C ASP A 315 -14.33 -14.55 -36.01
N GLN A 316 -13.20 -14.78 -36.69
CA GLN A 316 -13.19 -15.25 -38.08
C GLN A 316 -13.82 -16.64 -38.21
N ALA A 317 -13.44 -17.59 -37.35
CA ALA A 317 -14.00 -18.95 -37.37
C ALA A 317 -15.52 -18.97 -37.12
N LEU A 318 -16.02 -18.07 -36.26
CA LEU A 318 -17.46 -17.92 -36.04
C LEU A 318 -18.19 -17.38 -37.27
N ARG A 319 -17.60 -16.43 -38.00
CA ARG A 319 -18.14 -15.93 -39.28
C ARG A 319 -18.16 -17.02 -40.35
N ASP A 320 -17.06 -17.75 -40.51
CA ASP A 320 -16.95 -18.83 -41.50
C ASP A 320 -17.98 -19.95 -41.26
N LYS A 321 -18.27 -20.25 -39.98
CA LYS A 321 -19.32 -21.21 -39.60
C LYS A 321 -20.73 -20.69 -39.91
N GLY A 322 -20.97 -19.39 -39.75
CA GLY A 322 -22.22 -18.74 -40.16
C GLY A 322 -22.45 -18.82 -41.68
N ASP A 323 -21.41 -18.57 -42.47
CA ASP A 323 -21.45 -18.66 -43.93
C ASP A 323 -21.69 -20.09 -44.41
N GLN A 324 -21.15 -21.09 -43.71
CA GLN A 324 -21.41 -22.50 -44.01
C GLN A 324 -22.89 -22.87 -43.79
N GLY A 325 -23.51 -22.40 -42.71
CA GLY A 325 -24.95 -22.60 -42.46
C GLY A 325 -25.85 -22.00 -43.54
N GLN A 326 -25.46 -20.85 -44.11
CA GLN A 326 -26.18 -20.27 -45.25
C GLN A 326 -26.03 -21.09 -46.54
N LYS A 327 -24.86 -21.68 -46.79
CA LYS A 327 -24.63 -22.56 -47.94
C LYS A 327 -25.47 -23.83 -47.85
N ASP A 328 -25.53 -24.47 -46.68
CA ASP A 328 -26.30 -25.70 -46.45
C ASP A 328 -27.82 -25.48 -46.62
N ALA A 329 -28.34 -24.33 -46.17
CA ALA A 329 -29.73 -23.94 -46.40
C ALA A 329 -30.04 -23.80 -47.90
N LYS A 330 -29.13 -23.17 -48.66
CA LYS A 330 -29.28 -22.98 -50.11
C LYS A 330 -29.22 -24.30 -50.89
N ILE A 331 -28.36 -25.23 -50.48
CA ILE A 331 -28.28 -26.58 -51.05
C ILE A 331 -29.60 -27.33 -50.82
N THR A 332 -30.16 -27.23 -49.61
CA THR A 332 -31.44 -27.86 -49.26
C THR A 332 -32.60 -27.31 -50.10
N GLU A 333 -32.65 -25.99 -50.29
CA GLU A 333 -33.65 -25.34 -51.16
C GLU A 333 -33.53 -25.79 -52.62
N GLN A 334 -32.30 -25.85 -53.14
CA GLN A 334 -32.05 -26.30 -54.52
C GLN A 334 -32.43 -27.77 -54.71
N ALA A 335 -32.13 -28.65 -53.75
CA ALA A 335 -32.52 -30.06 -53.80
C ALA A 335 -34.05 -30.23 -53.85
N ALA A 336 -34.81 -29.48 -53.05
CA ALA A 336 -36.27 -29.50 -53.08
C ALA A 336 -36.82 -29.03 -54.45
N ARG A 337 -36.20 -28.03 -55.06
CA ARG A 337 -36.59 -27.54 -56.39
C ARG A 337 -36.33 -28.57 -57.50
N ILE A 338 -35.22 -29.30 -57.43
CA ILE A 338 -34.89 -30.38 -58.38
C ILE A 338 -35.95 -31.49 -58.30
N ALA A 339 -36.26 -31.98 -57.09
CA ALA A 339 -37.30 -33.00 -56.90
C ALA A 339 -38.68 -32.58 -57.45
N GLY A 340 -39.03 -31.29 -57.31
CA GLY A 340 -40.26 -30.74 -57.88
C GLY A 340 -40.29 -30.71 -59.41
N LEU A 341 -39.15 -30.54 -60.06
CA LEU A 341 -39.04 -30.58 -61.53
C LEU A 341 -39.09 -32.00 -62.08
N GLU A 342 -38.45 -32.96 -61.42
CA GLU A 342 -38.48 -34.38 -61.80
C GLU A 342 -39.92 -34.92 -61.81
N LYS A 343 -40.73 -34.56 -60.80
CA LYS A 343 -42.15 -34.94 -60.72
C LYS A 343 -42.99 -34.38 -61.88
N LYS A 344 -42.65 -33.20 -62.41
CA LYS A 344 -43.34 -32.59 -63.56
C LYS A 344 -42.95 -33.23 -64.89
N LEU A 345 -41.75 -33.80 -64.98
CA LEU A 345 -41.28 -34.46 -66.19
C LEU A 345 -41.93 -35.85 -66.36
N GLN A 346 -42.14 -36.57 -65.27
CA GLN A 346 -42.78 -37.91 -65.27
C GLN A 346 -44.25 -37.92 -65.70
N SER A 347 -44.95 -36.77 -65.76
CA SER A 347 -46.40 -36.70 -66.01
C SER A 347 -46.80 -36.27 -67.43
N ARG A 348 -45.89 -36.30 -68.41
CA ARG A 348 -46.20 -35.96 -69.81
C ARG A 348 -46.51 -37.21 -70.65
N PRO A 349 -47.67 -37.30 -71.33
CA PRO A 349 -48.01 -38.45 -72.18
C PRO A 349 -47.12 -38.50 -73.43
N GLU A 350 -46.69 -39.70 -73.82
CA GLU A 350 -45.84 -39.95 -75.00
C GLU A 350 -46.61 -39.74 -76.31
N LEU A 351 -46.05 -38.96 -77.25
CA LEU A 351 -46.64 -38.75 -78.58
C LEU A 351 -46.29 -39.93 -79.49
N LEU A 352 -47.30 -40.65 -79.98
CA LEU A 352 -47.10 -41.79 -80.89
C LEU A 352 -46.98 -41.33 -82.34
N PHE A 353 -48.00 -40.63 -82.87
CA PHE A 353 -48.00 -40.17 -84.27
C PHE A 353 -48.99 -39.03 -84.52
N ARG A 354 -48.99 -38.49 -85.74
CA ARG A 354 -49.93 -37.46 -86.21
C ARG A 354 -50.68 -37.95 -87.44
N THR A 355 -51.99 -37.72 -87.48
CA THR A 355 -52.86 -38.24 -88.55
C THR A 355 -54.03 -37.31 -88.85
N TRP A 356 -54.56 -37.43 -90.06
CA TRP A 356 -55.96 -37.12 -90.37
C TRP A 356 -56.77 -38.41 -90.36
N PHE A 357 -58.05 -38.32 -90.01
CA PHE A 357 -58.98 -39.44 -90.10
C PHE A 357 -59.97 -39.15 -91.22
N ARG A 358 -59.81 -39.81 -92.37
CA ARG A 358 -60.68 -39.68 -93.54
C ARG A 358 -61.90 -40.57 -93.38
N SER A 359 -63.11 -40.01 -93.43
CA SER A 359 -64.35 -40.79 -93.36
C SER A 359 -64.55 -41.62 -94.64
N ARG A 360 -65.09 -42.84 -94.50
CA ARG A 360 -65.36 -43.77 -95.61
C ARG A 360 -66.84 -43.80 -96.05
N ILE A 361 -67.59 -42.76 -95.73
CA ILE A 361 -69.02 -42.67 -96.07
C ILE A 361 -69.20 -42.43 -97.57
N THR A 362 -70.19 -43.13 -98.13
CA THR A 362 -70.51 -43.11 -99.56
C THR A 362 -71.87 -42.45 -99.87
N GLN A 363 -72.72 -42.21 -98.85
CA GLN A 363 -74.06 -41.64 -99.05
C GLN A 363 -74.01 -40.10 -99.05
N GLY A 364 -74.41 -39.49 -100.16
CA GLY A 364 -74.24 -38.05 -100.44
C GLY A 364 -72.85 -37.69 -100.98
N TYR A 365 -72.06 -38.69 -101.36
CA TYR A 365 -70.69 -38.56 -101.82
C TYR A 365 -70.62 -38.14 -103.30
N THR A 366 -69.89 -37.07 -103.60
CA THR A 366 -69.35 -36.81 -104.95
C THR A 366 -67.96 -37.45 -105.07
N PRO A 367 -67.61 -38.09 -106.20
CA PRO A 367 -66.36 -38.85 -106.34
C PRO A 367 -65.07 -38.08 -105.99
N ASP A 368 -65.10 -36.76 -106.09
CA ASP A 368 -63.94 -35.89 -105.91
C ASP A 368 -63.76 -35.37 -104.47
N ASN A 369 -64.78 -35.46 -103.61
CA ASN A 369 -64.73 -34.84 -102.28
C ASN A 369 -64.29 -35.85 -101.20
N GLN A 370 -63.25 -35.51 -100.43
CA GLN A 370 -62.81 -36.29 -99.28
C GLN A 370 -63.19 -35.60 -97.98
N TYR A 371 -63.85 -36.31 -97.05
CA TYR A 371 -64.29 -35.74 -95.78
C TYR A 371 -63.39 -36.19 -94.63
N LEU A 372 -62.82 -35.24 -93.89
CA LEU A 372 -61.92 -35.49 -92.76
C LEU A 372 -62.64 -35.21 -91.44
N LEU A 373 -62.36 -36.03 -90.43
CA LEU A 373 -62.68 -35.74 -89.03
C LEU A 373 -61.94 -34.48 -88.60
N GLN A 374 -62.66 -33.48 -88.12
CA GLN A 374 -62.10 -32.22 -87.70
C GLN A 374 -62.58 -31.75 -86.34
N LEU A 375 -61.78 -30.88 -85.74
CA LEU A 375 -62.21 -30.02 -84.65
C LEU A 375 -62.97 -28.82 -85.22
N THR A 376 -64.28 -28.76 -85.03
CA THR A 376 -65.11 -27.71 -85.62
C THR A 376 -64.63 -26.32 -85.20
N ASN A 377 -64.38 -25.44 -86.18
CA ASN A 377 -63.92 -24.06 -85.94
C ASN A 377 -62.75 -23.95 -84.95
N ALA A 378 -61.80 -24.89 -85.01
CA ALA A 378 -60.62 -24.96 -84.14
C ALA A 378 -60.90 -24.96 -82.63
N GLY A 379 -62.13 -25.27 -82.20
CA GLY A 379 -62.52 -25.30 -80.78
C GLY A 379 -63.56 -24.25 -80.39
N ASN A 380 -63.93 -23.30 -81.27
CA ASN A 380 -64.99 -22.32 -81.00
C ASN A 380 -66.32 -22.69 -81.70
N TYR A 381 -67.09 -23.58 -81.10
CA TYR A 381 -68.20 -24.28 -81.75
C TYR A 381 -69.55 -23.53 -81.80
N GLU A 382 -69.60 -22.19 -81.72
CA GLU A 382 -70.86 -21.40 -81.67
C GLU A 382 -71.99 -21.95 -82.58
N GLY A 383 -72.96 -22.66 -81.98
CA GLY A 383 -74.11 -23.27 -82.68
C GLY A 383 -73.83 -24.52 -83.53
N LYS A 384 -72.60 -25.04 -83.57
CA LYS A 384 -72.16 -26.19 -84.38
C LYS A 384 -71.69 -27.38 -83.51
N PRO A 385 -71.63 -28.61 -84.03
CA PRO A 385 -71.15 -29.76 -83.26
C PRO A 385 -69.64 -29.65 -82.94
N PRO A 386 -69.17 -30.09 -81.75
CA PRO A 386 -67.75 -30.00 -81.36
C PRO A 386 -66.78 -30.76 -82.27
N LEU A 387 -67.21 -31.94 -82.74
CA LEU A 387 -66.55 -32.69 -83.79
C LEU A 387 -67.48 -32.87 -84.97
N SER A 388 -66.94 -32.71 -86.16
CA SER A 388 -67.65 -32.94 -87.40
C SER A 388 -66.75 -33.60 -88.44
N ILE A 389 -67.36 -34.05 -89.53
CA ILE A 389 -66.64 -34.18 -90.79
C ILE A 389 -66.68 -32.87 -91.58
N LYS A 390 -65.63 -32.61 -92.36
CA LYS A 390 -65.56 -31.47 -93.28
C LYS A 390 -64.68 -31.84 -94.46
N GLU A 391 -65.02 -31.33 -95.64
CA GLU A 391 -64.29 -31.56 -96.87
C GLU A 391 -62.83 -31.09 -96.74
N GLN A 392 -61.90 -31.90 -97.25
CA GLN A 392 -60.46 -31.74 -97.07
C GLN A 392 -59.94 -30.36 -97.49
N ASP A 393 -60.43 -29.83 -98.62
CA ASP A 393 -59.98 -28.56 -99.19
C ASP A 393 -60.81 -27.35 -98.69
N ALA A 394 -61.72 -27.58 -97.74
CA ALA A 394 -62.54 -26.51 -97.19
C ALA A 394 -61.69 -25.55 -96.35
N ARG A 395 -61.95 -24.23 -96.50
CA ARG A 395 -61.33 -23.20 -95.66
C ARG A 395 -61.66 -23.43 -94.19
N TYR A 396 -60.68 -23.18 -93.33
CA TYR A 396 -60.78 -23.30 -91.87
C TYR A 396 -61.19 -24.71 -91.40
N ILE A 397 -60.51 -25.74 -91.92
CA ILE A 397 -60.59 -27.09 -91.38
C ILE A 397 -59.48 -27.31 -90.34
N SER A 398 -59.77 -28.03 -89.26
CA SER A 398 -58.76 -28.47 -88.28
C SER A 398 -58.71 -29.99 -88.20
N PRO A 399 -58.11 -30.68 -89.19
CA PRO A 399 -58.19 -32.14 -89.31
C PRO A 399 -57.02 -32.88 -88.64
N THR A 400 -56.01 -32.16 -88.15
CA THR A 400 -54.76 -32.75 -87.65
C THR A 400 -54.86 -33.18 -86.19
N TRP A 401 -54.77 -34.49 -85.97
CA TRP A 401 -54.80 -35.11 -84.65
C TRP A 401 -53.43 -35.66 -84.27
N LYS A 402 -52.96 -35.31 -83.07
CA LYS A 402 -51.86 -35.97 -82.36
C LYS A 402 -52.43 -37.13 -81.57
N VAL A 403 -51.84 -38.30 -81.73
CA VAL A 403 -52.22 -39.52 -81.04
C VAL A 403 -51.18 -39.78 -79.95
N TYR A 404 -51.61 -39.77 -78.69
CA TYR A 404 -50.74 -39.98 -77.53
C TYR A 404 -51.00 -41.35 -76.91
N ALA A 405 -49.96 -41.96 -76.34
CA ALA A 405 -50.07 -43.16 -75.54
C ALA A 405 -50.79 -42.85 -74.21
N VAL A 406 -51.48 -43.86 -73.70
CA VAL A 406 -51.97 -43.87 -72.32
C VAL A 406 -51.09 -44.86 -71.56
N ASP A 407 -50.30 -44.39 -70.60
CA ASP A 407 -49.28 -45.20 -69.90
C ASP A 407 -49.86 -46.46 -69.24
N SER A 408 -51.12 -46.41 -68.79
CA SER A 408 -51.80 -47.52 -68.13
C SER A 408 -52.44 -48.55 -69.08
N SER A 409 -52.26 -48.41 -70.39
CA SER A 409 -52.84 -49.30 -71.41
C SER A 409 -51.83 -49.58 -72.52
N ASN A 410 -51.92 -50.73 -73.18
CA ASN A 410 -51.13 -51.03 -74.38
C ASN A 410 -51.86 -50.72 -75.69
N ASP A 411 -53.18 -50.46 -75.63
CA ASP A 411 -54.02 -50.31 -76.81
C ASP A 411 -54.72 -48.94 -76.88
N ALA A 412 -54.95 -48.31 -75.72
CA ALA A 412 -55.64 -47.03 -75.67
C ALA A 412 -54.73 -45.88 -76.09
N VAL A 413 -55.36 -44.89 -76.71
CA VAL A 413 -54.76 -43.63 -77.14
C VAL A 413 -55.61 -42.43 -76.74
N ILE A 414 -54.98 -41.28 -76.65
CA ILE A 414 -55.65 -39.98 -76.55
C ILE A 414 -55.55 -39.29 -77.91
N LEU A 415 -56.69 -38.85 -78.44
CA LEU A 415 -56.76 -38.10 -79.69
C LEU A 415 -56.83 -36.61 -79.37
N MET A 416 -55.75 -35.88 -79.65
CA MET A 416 -55.62 -34.46 -79.33
C MET A 416 -55.50 -33.63 -80.60
N SER A 417 -56.28 -32.55 -80.70
CA SER A 417 -56.15 -31.60 -81.79
C SER A 417 -54.77 -30.93 -81.76
N SER A 418 -54.07 -30.91 -82.90
CA SER A 418 -52.76 -30.27 -83.00
C SER A 418 -52.81 -28.76 -82.82
N SER A 419 -53.94 -28.12 -83.17
CA SER A 419 -54.09 -26.67 -83.17
C SER A 419 -54.50 -26.10 -81.81
N SER A 420 -55.33 -26.81 -81.05
CA SER A 420 -55.88 -26.31 -79.78
C SER A 420 -55.43 -27.08 -78.54
N GLY A 421 -54.89 -28.29 -78.71
CA GLY A 421 -54.63 -29.20 -77.60
C GLY A 421 -55.89 -29.81 -76.97
N TYR A 422 -57.06 -29.64 -77.60
CA TYR A 422 -58.30 -30.25 -77.12
C TYR A 422 -58.31 -31.74 -77.41
N ILE A 423 -58.77 -32.55 -76.45
CA ILE A 423 -58.85 -33.99 -76.58
C ILE A 423 -60.27 -34.44 -76.87
N ILE A 424 -60.43 -35.47 -77.71
CA ILE A 424 -61.73 -36.06 -78.01
C ILE A 424 -62.17 -36.89 -76.80
N TRP A 425 -63.42 -36.73 -76.36
CA TRP A 425 -63.99 -37.56 -75.29
C TRP A 425 -65.48 -37.86 -75.50
N SER A 426 -65.93 -38.99 -74.95
CA SER A 426 -67.31 -39.47 -75.07
C SER A 426 -68.22 -38.93 -73.97
N LYS A 427 -69.43 -38.47 -74.35
CA LYS A 427 -70.54 -38.17 -73.45
C LYS A 427 -71.55 -39.33 -73.32
N GLY A 428 -71.28 -40.48 -73.92
CA GLY A 428 -72.17 -41.65 -73.95
C GLY A 428 -72.94 -41.81 -75.27
N HIS A 429 -73.69 -42.91 -75.37
CA HIS A 429 -74.42 -43.32 -76.57
C HIS A 429 -75.37 -42.23 -77.13
N GLN A 430 -75.37 -42.08 -78.46
CA GLN A 430 -76.14 -41.10 -79.25
C GLN A 430 -75.92 -39.63 -78.88
N LYS A 431 -74.85 -39.31 -78.16
CA LYS A 431 -74.43 -37.93 -77.90
C LYS A 431 -73.37 -37.51 -78.92
N ASN A 432 -73.29 -36.20 -79.18
CA ASN A 432 -72.16 -35.67 -79.96
C ASN A 432 -70.86 -35.94 -79.20
N ALA A 433 -69.86 -36.46 -79.89
CA ALA A 433 -68.49 -36.52 -79.36
C ALA A 433 -68.03 -35.10 -79.02
N GLN A 434 -67.28 -34.95 -77.94
CA GLN A 434 -66.83 -33.67 -77.44
C GLN A 434 -65.33 -33.49 -77.68
N ALA A 435 -64.88 -32.23 -77.74
CA ALA A 435 -63.46 -31.90 -77.67
C ALA A 435 -63.23 -30.63 -76.84
N SER A 436 -62.42 -30.77 -75.78
CA SER A 436 -62.07 -29.70 -74.85
C SER A 436 -60.74 -30.00 -74.14
N LYS A 437 -60.26 -29.08 -73.29
CA LYS A 437 -59.30 -29.45 -72.23
C LYS A 437 -60.03 -30.38 -71.27
N HIS A 438 -59.63 -31.65 -71.24
CA HIS A 438 -60.25 -32.68 -70.40
C HIS A 438 -59.15 -33.46 -69.70
N ASP A 439 -59.49 -34.10 -68.58
CA ASP A 439 -58.54 -34.87 -67.79
C ASP A 439 -58.02 -36.07 -68.61
N LEU A 440 -56.70 -36.14 -68.81
CA LEU A 440 -56.06 -37.22 -69.57
C LEU A 440 -56.17 -38.58 -68.84
N SER A 441 -56.49 -38.59 -67.55
CA SER A 441 -56.73 -39.81 -66.79
C SER A 441 -58.16 -40.35 -66.90
N ASP A 442 -59.13 -39.57 -67.41
CA ASP A 442 -60.52 -40.02 -67.56
C ASP A 442 -60.64 -40.99 -68.74
N PRO A 443 -61.10 -42.24 -68.51
CA PRO A 443 -61.32 -43.23 -69.57
C PRO A 443 -62.27 -42.75 -70.69
N ALA A 444 -63.10 -41.72 -70.44
CA ALA A 444 -63.94 -41.10 -71.47
C ALA A 444 -63.12 -40.46 -72.60
N ALA A 445 -61.88 -40.05 -72.33
CA ALA A 445 -60.96 -39.47 -73.31
C ALA A 445 -60.03 -40.50 -73.97
N HIS A 446 -60.13 -41.77 -73.56
CA HIS A 446 -59.31 -42.86 -74.08
C HIS A 446 -60.05 -43.59 -75.20
N TRP A 447 -59.34 -43.85 -76.29
CA TRP A 447 -59.88 -44.49 -77.48
C TRP A 447 -59.01 -45.66 -77.91
N VAL A 448 -59.62 -46.69 -78.50
CA VAL A 448 -58.93 -47.80 -79.15
C VAL A 448 -59.14 -47.65 -80.65
N LEU A 449 -58.04 -47.66 -81.41
CA LEU A 449 -58.06 -47.64 -82.87
C LEU A 449 -58.19 -49.08 -83.39
N GLU A 450 -59.41 -49.60 -83.38
CA GLU A 450 -59.67 -50.99 -83.77
C GLU A 450 -59.35 -51.23 -85.24
N GLY A 451 -58.55 -52.27 -85.48
CA GLY A 451 -58.01 -52.62 -86.80
C GLY A 451 -56.49 -52.45 -86.88
N MET A 452 -55.86 -51.75 -85.94
CA MET A 452 -54.41 -51.58 -85.87
C MET A 452 -53.87 -51.63 -84.44
N LYS A 453 -52.56 -51.86 -84.27
CA LYS A 453 -51.85 -51.61 -83.01
C LYS A 453 -51.51 -50.13 -82.91
N ARG A 454 -51.68 -49.51 -81.74
CA ARG A 454 -51.46 -48.07 -81.55
C ARG A 454 -50.04 -47.61 -81.92
N ASP A 455 -49.03 -48.46 -81.70
CA ASP A 455 -47.61 -48.12 -81.93
C ASP A 455 -47.14 -48.53 -83.35
N SER A 456 -48.05 -48.96 -84.22
CA SER A 456 -47.72 -49.35 -85.60
C SER A 456 -48.72 -48.75 -86.59
N PRO A 457 -48.80 -47.41 -86.70
CA PRO A 457 -49.64 -46.74 -87.68
C PRO A 457 -49.16 -47.00 -89.10
N TYR A 458 -50.11 -47.15 -90.02
CA TYR A 458 -49.81 -47.23 -91.44
C TYR A 458 -50.82 -46.43 -92.26
N MET A 459 -50.33 -45.85 -93.35
CA MET A 459 -51.11 -45.05 -94.29
C MET A 459 -52.26 -45.88 -94.86
N ASN A 460 -53.42 -45.24 -95.06
CA ASN A 460 -54.63 -45.83 -95.62
C ASN A 460 -55.25 -46.97 -94.78
N LYS A 461 -54.85 -47.11 -93.51
CA LYS A 461 -55.49 -48.07 -92.62
C LYS A 461 -56.90 -47.62 -92.25
N VAL A 462 -57.90 -48.42 -92.56
CA VAL A 462 -59.25 -48.30 -92.01
C VAL A 462 -59.30 -48.81 -90.56
N VAL A 463 -59.74 -47.95 -89.65
CA VAL A 463 -59.99 -48.25 -88.25
C VAL A 463 -61.43 -47.90 -87.87
N LYS A 464 -61.87 -48.47 -86.75
CA LYS A 464 -62.98 -47.92 -85.97
C LYS A 464 -62.42 -47.32 -84.67
N ILE A 465 -62.95 -46.19 -84.24
CA ILE A 465 -62.43 -45.47 -83.08
C ILE A 465 -63.39 -45.72 -81.91
N ARG A 466 -63.06 -46.71 -81.05
CA ARG A 466 -63.91 -47.13 -79.93
C ARG A 466 -63.51 -46.44 -78.63
N ASN A 467 -64.45 -45.90 -77.89
CA ASN A 467 -64.20 -45.33 -76.57
C ASN A 467 -63.94 -46.42 -75.53
N VAL A 468 -62.99 -46.21 -74.63
CA VAL A 468 -62.64 -47.18 -73.59
C VAL A 468 -63.72 -47.24 -72.50
N LYS A 469 -64.32 -46.11 -72.10
CA LYS A 469 -65.27 -46.03 -70.97
C LYS A 469 -66.60 -46.70 -71.27
N ASP A 470 -67.18 -46.42 -72.43
CA ASP A 470 -68.55 -46.84 -72.77
C ASP A 470 -68.65 -47.81 -73.94
N GLY A 471 -67.53 -48.15 -74.60
CA GLY A 471 -67.49 -49.10 -75.71
C GLY A 471 -68.16 -48.62 -77.00
N THR A 472 -68.62 -47.36 -77.07
CA THR A 472 -69.22 -46.77 -78.26
C THR A 472 -68.15 -46.31 -79.26
N TYR A 473 -68.53 -46.10 -80.51
CA TYR A 473 -67.64 -45.75 -81.61
C TYR A 473 -67.93 -44.34 -82.09
N LEU A 474 -66.90 -43.62 -82.53
CA LEU A 474 -67.11 -42.42 -83.33
C LEU A 474 -67.88 -42.81 -84.60
N ASP A 475 -68.98 -42.12 -84.84
CA ASP A 475 -69.92 -42.40 -85.92
C ASP A 475 -70.36 -41.07 -86.52
N VAL A 476 -70.28 -40.94 -87.85
CA VAL A 476 -70.81 -39.76 -88.53
C VAL A 476 -72.33 -39.87 -88.56
N LYS A 477 -73.00 -38.90 -87.94
CA LYS A 477 -74.46 -38.92 -87.75
C LYS A 477 -75.19 -39.17 -89.08
N ASN A 478 -76.07 -40.17 -89.07
CA ASN A 478 -76.87 -40.61 -90.22
C ASN A 478 -76.07 -41.04 -91.46
N ALA A 479 -74.76 -41.31 -91.32
CA ALA A 479 -73.86 -41.61 -92.44
C ALA A 479 -73.99 -40.60 -93.60
N HIS A 480 -74.17 -39.31 -93.29
CA HIS A 480 -74.42 -38.26 -94.28
C HIS A 480 -73.15 -37.45 -94.59
N ALA A 481 -72.65 -37.55 -95.82
CA ALA A 481 -71.46 -36.82 -96.27
C ALA A 481 -71.78 -35.34 -96.59
N ALA A 482 -71.68 -34.47 -95.58
CA ALA A 482 -71.81 -33.03 -95.74
C ALA A 482 -70.89 -32.29 -94.75
N ASN A 483 -70.53 -31.05 -95.10
CA ASN A 483 -69.73 -30.19 -94.22
C ASN A 483 -70.46 -29.96 -92.90
N ASP A 484 -69.70 -30.05 -91.81
CA ASP A 484 -70.17 -29.87 -90.44
C ASP A 484 -71.20 -30.92 -89.96
N THR A 485 -71.35 -32.06 -90.66
CA THR A 485 -72.10 -33.21 -90.13
C THR A 485 -71.45 -33.69 -88.83
N ALA A 486 -72.24 -33.75 -87.76
CA ALA A 486 -71.78 -34.08 -86.42
C ALA A 486 -71.21 -35.51 -86.31
N ILE A 487 -70.17 -35.65 -85.49
CA ILE A 487 -69.71 -36.95 -84.99
C ILE A 487 -70.43 -37.25 -83.68
N ILE A 488 -71.08 -38.40 -83.62
CA ILE A 488 -71.69 -38.93 -82.42
C ILE A 488 -70.94 -40.16 -81.93
N THR A 489 -71.21 -40.58 -80.71
CA THR A 489 -70.79 -41.86 -80.15
C THR A 489 -71.92 -42.86 -80.26
N HIS A 490 -71.75 -43.95 -81.01
CA HIS A 490 -72.81 -44.92 -81.30
C HIS A 490 -72.37 -46.37 -81.05
N ASN A 491 -73.33 -47.28 -80.85
CA ASN A 491 -73.03 -48.70 -80.72
C ASN A 491 -72.40 -49.23 -82.02
N GLY A 492 -71.47 -50.17 -81.89
CA GLY A 492 -70.75 -50.75 -83.02
C GLY A 492 -71.69 -51.34 -84.07
N ASN A 493 -71.46 -50.99 -85.34
CA ASN A 493 -72.18 -51.51 -86.49
C ASN A 493 -71.19 -51.76 -87.66
N SER A 494 -71.67 -52.36 -88.74
CA SER A 494 -70.87 -52.66 -89.95
C SER A 494 -70.86 -51.52 -90.97
N GLY A 495 -71.57 -50.42 -90.70
CA GLY A 495 -71.77 -49.27 -91.57
C GLY A 495 -70.47 -48.51 -91.86
N SER A 496 -70.49 -47.72 -92.94
CA SER A 496 -69.38 -46.84 -93.33
C SER A 496 -69.22 -45.63 -92.40
N GLY A 497 -70.25 -45.25 -91.64
CA GLY A 497 -70.24 -44.14 -90.68
C GLY A 497 -69.21 -44.26 -89.55
N GLN A 498 -68.79 -45.49 -89.21
CA GLN A 498 -67.81 -45.78 -88.15
C GLN A 498 -66.40 -46.08 -88.66
N LYS A 499 -66.20 -46.04 -89.99
CA LYS A 499 -64.93 -46.41 -90.62
C LYS A 499 -64.16 -45.16 -90.99
N PHE A 500 -63.00 -45.00 -90.37
CA PHE A 500 -62.09 -43.90 -90.63
C PHE A 500 -60.78 -44.46 -91.16
N GLU A 501 -60.23 -43.83 -92.16
CA GLU A 501 -58.95 -44.17 -92.75
C GLU A 501 -57.87 -43.22 -92.27
N LEU A 502 -56.74 -43.77 -91.82
CA LEU A 502 -55.61 -42.97 -91.36
C LEU A 502 -54.85 -42.39 -92.55
N TYR A 503 -54.65 -41.08 -92.52
CA TYR A 503 -53.72 -40.38 -93.39
C TYR A 503 -52.60 -39.79 -92.54
N LEU A 504 -51.45 -40.47 -92.52
CA LEU A 504 -50.32 -40.07 -91.68
C LEU A 504 -49.68 -38.78 -92.23
N THR A 505 -49.51 -37.80 -91.35
CA THR A 505 -48.90 -36.52 -91.72
C THR A 505 -47.46 -36.50 -91.25
N TRP A 506 -46.51 -36.25 -92.15
CA TRP A 506 -45.10 -36.09 -91.80
C TRP A 506 -44.87 -34.80 -91.00
N GLN A 507 -44.03 -34.89 -89.97
CA GLN A 507 -43.64 -33.75 -89.13
C GLN A 507 -42.73 -32.79 -89.92
N TYR A 508 -43.09 -31.51 -89.94
CA TYR A 508 -42.10 -30.44 -89.81
C TYR A 508 -42.04 -30.02 -88.34
#